data_AF-A0A2E5IN15-F1
#
_entry.id   AF-A0A2E5IN15-F1
#
_cell.length_a   1.000
_cell.length_b   1.000
_cell.length_c   1.000
_cell.angle_alpha   90.00
_cell.angle_beta   90.00
_cell.angle_gamma   90.00
#
_symmetry.space_group_name_H-M   'P 1'
#
loop_
_entity.id
_entity.type
_entity.pdbx_description
1 polymer ?
#
loop_
_entity_poly.entity_id
_entity_poly.type
_entity_poly.pdbx_seq_one_letter_code
_entity_poly.pdbx_strand_id
1 'polypeptide(L)'
;MIPDGIVFGLIDNGILAFVTLLGIDIDKYFKGSGIHGAIYGALIGNSLSDFVGAIADFPLELALNITLGCFAIIPLVWFILLFKKG
;
A
#
# COMPACT_ATOMS: atom_id res chain seq x y z
N MET A 1 18.49 -8.50 -22.00
CA MET A 1 17.68 -7.43 -21.39
C MET A 1 16.65 -8.06 -20.47
N ILE A 2 16.38 -7.47 -19.32
CA ILE A 2 15.27 -7.88 -18.46
C ILE A 2 13.98 -7.31 -19.09
N PRO A 3 12.90 -8.09 -19.24
CA PRO A 3 11.62 -7.58 -19.73
C PRO A 3 11.07 -6.47 -18.83
N ASP A 4 10.51 -5.43 -19.43
CA ASP A 4 9.99 -4.26 -18.69
C ASP A 4 8.92 -4.64 -17.66
N GLY A 5 8.07 -5.63 -17.98
CA GLY A 5 7.08 -6.15 -17.05
C GLY A 5 7.69 -6.79 -15.78
N ILE A 6 8.88 -7.38 -15.87
CA ILE A 6 9.58 -7.90 -14.69
C ILE A 6 10.10 -6.73 -13.84
N VAL A 7 10.69 -5.71 -14.47
CA VAL A 7 11.18 -4.53 -13.76
C VAL A 7 10.04 -3.82 -13.05
N PHE A 8 8.92 -3.62 -13.74
CA PHE A 8 7.74 -2.99 -13.18
C PHE A 8 7.13 -3.80 -12.04
N GLY A 9 6.98 -5.13 -12.22
CA GLY A 9 6.48 -6.00 -11.16
C GLY A 9 7.37 -6.02 -9.91
N LEU A 10 8.69 -5.89 -10.07
CA LEU A 10 9.64 -5.75 -8.97
C LEU A 10 9.52 -4.40 -8.25
N ILE A 11 9.33 -3.31 -8.99
CA ILE A 11 9.09 -1.99 -8.39
C ILE A 11 7.77 -2.02 -7.62
N ASP A 12 6.72 -2.55 -8.24
CA ASP A 12 5.37 -2.57 -7.69
C ASP A 12 5.31 -3.35 -6.36
N ASN A 13 5.70 -4.61 -6.41
CA ASN A 13 5.73 -5.45 -5.22
C ASN A 13 6.82 -5.03 -4.22
N GLY A 14 7.88 -4.38 -4.69
CA GLY A 14 8.95 -3.84 -3.86
C GLY A 14 8.48 -2.70 -2.97
N ILE A 15 7.74 -1.74 -3.53
CA ILE A 15 7.11 -0.64 -2.77
C ILE A 15 6.14 -1.21 -1.75
N LEU A 16 5.25 -2.11 -2.18
CA LEU A 16 4.29 -2.77 -1.30
C LEU A 16 4.98 -3.49 -0.13
N ALA A 17 5.98 -4.33 -0.41
CA ALA A 17 6.69 -5.10 0.60
C ALA A 17 7.44 -4.18 1.57
N PHE A 18 8.15 -3.16 1.06
CA PHE A 18 8.90 -2.23 1.88
C PHE A 18 7.99 -1.49 2.88
N VAL A 19 6.88 -0.92 2.40
CA VAL A 19 5.96 -0.15 3.26
C VAL A 19 5.23 -1.08 4.23
N THR A 20 4.92 -2.32 3.84
CA THR A 20 4.36 -3.35 4.74
C THR A 20 5.31 -3.66 5.90
N LEU A 21 6.59 -3.93 5.60
CA LEU A 21 7.60 -4.24 6.62
C LEU A 21 7.84 -3.04 7.54
N LEU A 22 7.93 -1.83 6.98
CA LEU A 22 8.02 -0.61 7.77
C LEU A 22 6.81 -0.43 8.69
N GLY A 23 5.60 -0.72 8.18
CA GLY A 23 4.37 -0.69 8.96
C GLY A 23 4.42 -1.65 10.15
N ILE A 24 4.91 -2.88 9.96
CA ILE A 24 5.10 -3.86 11.04
C ILE A 24 6.02 -3.30 12.13
N ASP A 25 7.15 -2.72 11.74
CA ASP A 25 8.13 -2.18 12.69
C ASP A 25 7.58 -0.97 13.45
N ILE A 26 6.83 -0.09 12.77
CA ILE A 26 6.12 1.03 13.41
C ILE A 26 5.09 0.53 14.42
N ASP A 27 4.24 -0.43 14.06
CA ASP A 27 3.23 -0.96 14.98
C ASP A 27 3.87 -1.63 16.21
N LYS A 28 4.94 -2.40 16.00
CA LYS A 28 5.73 -2.98 17.11
C LYS A 28 6.42 -1.92 17.97
N TYR A 29 6.90 -0.83 17.38
CA TYR A 29 7.46 0.30 18.12
C TYR A 29 6.43 0.90 19.10
N PHE A 30 5.15 0.92 18.71
CA PHE A 30 4.03 1.31 19.57
C PHE A 30 3.45 0.16 20.42
N LYS A 31 4.20 -0.94 20.63
CA LYS A 31 3.81 -2.13 21.42
C LYS A 31 2.62 -2.92 20.85
N GLY A 32 2.30 -2.75 19.57
CA GLY A 32 1.36 -3.60 18.84
C GLY A 32 1.94 -4.96 18.49
N SER A 33 1.10 -5.84 17.93
CA SER A 33 1.51 -7.18 17.47
C SER A 33 2.26 -7.16 16.12
N GLY A 34 2.22 -6.03 15.40
CA GLY A 34 2.70 -5.89 14.03
C GLY A 34 1.61 -6.16 12.98
N ILE A 35 0.45 -6.70 13.37
CA ILE A 35 -0.63 -7.07 12.43
C ILE A 35 -1.29 -5.82 11.86
N HIS A 36 -1.62 -4.83 12.70
CA HIS A 36 -2.23 -3.59 12.22
C HIS A 36 -1.25 -2.81 11.36
N GLY A 37 0.01 -2.79 11.78
CA GLY A 37 1.13 -2.24 11.00
C GLY A 37 1.24 -2.85 9.61
N ALA A 38 1.22 -4.19 9.52
CA ALA A 38 1.24 -4.89 8.24
C ALA A 38 0.05 -4.53 7.35
N ILE A 39 -1.17 -4.50 7.91
CA ILE A 39 -2.38 -4.21 7.15
C ILE A 39 -2.35 -2.77 6.60
N TYR A 40 -2.08 -1.77 7.45
CA TYR A 40 -2.03 -0.38 7.00
C TYR A 40 -0.82 -0.10 6.11
N GLY A 41 0.33 -0.71 6.40
CA GLY A 41 1.52 -0.63 5.56
C GLY A 41 1.27 -1.20 4.17
N ALA A 42 0.58 -2.34 4.07
CA ALA A 42 0.21 -2.92 2.78
C ALA A 42 -0.76 -2.03 2.00
N LEU A 43 -1.77 -1.46 2.63
CA LEU A 43 -2.72 -0.57 1.94
C LEU A 43 -2.06 0.73 1.47
N ILE A 44 -1.20 1.34 2.30
CA ILE A 44 -0.43 2.53 1.90
C ILE A 44 0.58 2.18 0.80
N GLY A 45 1.29 1.06 0.94
CA GLY A 45 2.22 0.55 -0.05
C GLY A 45 1.57 0.29 -1.40
N ASN A 46 0.39 -0.34 -1.40
CA ASN A 46 -0.42 -0.53 -2.60
C ASN A 46 -0.80 0.82 -3.23
N SER A 47 -1.34 1.77 -2.47
CA SER A 47 -1.71 3.09 -3.01
C SER A 47 -0.53 3.84 -3.63
N LEU A 48 0.65 3.79 -2.99
CA LEU A 48 1.87 4.40 -3.52
C LEU A 48 2.35 3.69 -4.78
N SER A 49 2.28 2.36 -4.79
CA SER A 49 2.69 1.54 -5.91
C SER A 49 1.81 1.75 -7.14
N ASP A 50 0.48 1.72 -6.95
CA ASP A 50 -0.51 2.01 -7.98
C ASP A 50 -0.34 3.43 -8.54
N PHE A 51 0.02 4.42 -7.70
CA PHE A 51 0.32 5.76 -8.19
C PHE A 51 1.54 5.76 -9.11
N VAL A 52 2.65 5.14 -8.67
CA VAL A 52 3.90 5.04 -9.48
C VAL A 52 3.63 4.33 -10.80
N GLY A 53 2.82 3.28 -10.78
CA GLY A 53 2.43 2.58 -11.99
C GLY A 53 1.52 3.42 -12.88
N ALA A 54 0.50 4.04 -12.30
CA ALA A 54 -0.50 4.77 -13.05
C ALA A 54 0.04 6.04 -13.71
N ILE A 55 1.02 6.73 -13.13
CA ILE A 55 1.67 7.89 -13.78
C ILE A 55 2.53 7.48 -14.99
N ALA A 56 2.93 6.21 -15.09
CA ALA A 56 3.67 5.71 -16.24
C ALA A 56 2.74 5.38 -17.43
N ASP A 57 1.52 4.90 -17.14
CA ASP A 57 0.61 4.35 -18.17
C ASP A 57 -0.61 5.23 -18.47
N PHE A 58 -0.98 6.17 -17.59
CA PHE A 58 -2.22 6.95 -17.69
C PHE A 58 -2.01 8.46 -17.54
N PRO A 59 -2.98 9.28 -18.01
CA PRO A 59 -3.01 10.71 -17.70
C PRO A 59 -3.05 10.96 -16.19
N LEU A 60 -2.41 12.05 -15.75
CA LEU A 60 -2.28 12.39 -14.33
C LEU A 60 -3.62 12.42 -13.58
N GLU A 61 -4.69 12.92 -14.20
CA GLU A 61 -6.04 12.93 -13.60
C GLU A 61 -6.52 11.52 -13.24
N LEU A 62 -6.36 10.55 -14.15
CA LEU A 62 -6.75 9.17 -13.90
C LEU A 62 -5.85 8.52 -12.84
N ALA A 63 -4.54 8.76 -12.90
CA ALA A 63 -3.59 8.26 -11.90
C ALA A 63 -3.92 8.77 -10.48
N LEU A 64 -4.28 10.04 -10.35
CA LEU A 64 -4.73 10.63 -9.08
C LEU A 64 -6.06 10.01 -8.61
N ASN A 65 -7.02 9.81 -9.50
CA ASN A 65 -8.31 9.19 -9.15
C ASN A 65 -8.15 7.73 -8.70
N ILE A 66 -7.29 6.95 -9.35
CA ILE A 66 -6.93 5.59 -8.92
C ILE A 66 -6.34 5.63 -7.51
N THR A 67 -5.34 6.48 -7.30
CA THR A 67 -4.63 6.63 -6.02
C THR A 67 -5.57 7.03 -4.88
N LEU A 68 -6.47 7.99 -5.14
CA LEU A 68 -7.50 8.41 -4.19
C LEU A 68 -8.47 7.26 -3.85
N GLY A 69 -8.85 6.46 -4.85
CA GLY A 69 -9.64 5.24 -4.65
C GLY A 69 -8.94 4.24 -3.72
N CYS A 70 -7.65 3.99 -3.92
CA CYS A 70 -6.86 3.12 -3.05
C CYS A 70 -6.78 3.67 -1.62
N PHE A 71 -6.54 4.97 -1.46
CA PHE A 71 -6.54 5.62 -0.14
C PHE A 71 -7.89 5.57 0.56
N ALA A 72 -9.01 5.65 -0.16
CA ALA A 72 -10.36 5.61 0.41
C ALA A 72 -10.67 4.29 1.14
N ILE A 73 -9.98 3.19 0.80
CA ILE A 73 -10.14 1.89 1.46
C ILE A 73 -9.49 1.87 2.85
N ILE A 74 -8.44 2.66 3.10
CA ILE A 74 -7.74 2.70 4.39
C ILE A 74 -8.68 3.04 5.57
N PRO A 75 -9.47 4.13 5.54
CA PRO A 75 -10.40 4.44 6.63
C PRO A 75 -11.50 3.40 6.77
N LEU A 76 -11.94 2.76 5.68
CA LEU A 76 -12.92 1.66 5.73
C LEU A 76 -12.34 0.45 6.48
N VAL A 77 -11.11 0.04 6.16
CA VAL A 77 -10.44 -1.06 6.86
C VAL A 77 -10.20 -0.71 8.32
N TRP A 78 -9.79 0.52 8.62
CA TRP A 78 -9.69 1.00 10.00
C TRP A 78 -11.02 0.89 10.74
N PHE A 79 -12.12 1.33 10.13
CA PHE A 79 -13.45 1.23 10.70
C PHE A 79 -13.83 -0.23 10.98
N ILE A 80 -13.57 -1.16 10.07
CA ILE A 80 -13.84 -2.59 10.26
C ILE A 80 -13.03 -3.15 11.44
N LEU A 81 -11.74 -2.80 11.54
CA LEU A 81 -10.85 -3.29 12.59
C LEU A 81 -11.22 -2.74 13.98
N LEU A 82 -11.87 -1.58 14.08
CA LEU A 82 -12.40 -1.10 15.36
C LEU A 82 -13.43 -2.04 15.99
N PHE A 83 -14.27 -2.69 15.16
CA PHE A 83 -15.33 -3.58 15.64
C PHE A 83 -14.92 -5.05 15.63
N LYS A 84 -13.81 -5.38 14.98
CA LYS A 84 -13.25 -6.72 14.99
C LYS A 84 -12.56 -6.95 16.34
N LYS A 85 -13.28 -7.56 17.28
CA LYS A 85 -12.67 -8.10 18.50
C LYS A 85 -11.65 -9.15 18.10
N GLY A 86 -10.37 -8.90 18.42
CA GLY A 86 -9.30 -9.89 18.39
C GLY A 86 -9.51 -10.96 19.44
#